data_AF-A0A847LFI5-F1
#
_entry.id   AF-A0A847LFI5-F1
#
_cell.length_a   1.000
_cell.length_b   1.000
_cell.length_c   1.000
_cell.angle_alpha   90.00
_cell.angle_beta   90.00
_cell.angle_gamma   90.00
#
_symmetry.space_group_name_H-M   'P 1'
#
loop_
_entity.id
_entity.type
_entity.pdbx_description
1 polymer ?
#
loop_
_entity_poly.entity_id
_entity_poly.type
_entity_poly.pdbx_seq_one_letter_code
_entity_poly.pdbx_strand_id
1 'polypeptide(L)'
;MTVTMRSTRHPPSPAAARDGRAILPSRAPRRVRHPRGGFALYLAFLVTSVLFFLVLGGQDVARLTLDLGRSAALEVIGFQAADGGLERGLARLQKGFRPFAWSYVSPLGRFRQVQVEVAARPARDGLDLIATATIFEGGRPVARRCLERQGVQKRPGRTGTGRFLEAS
;
A
#
# COMPACT_ATOMS: atom_id res chain seq x y z
N MET A 1 16.82 118.93 40.13
CA MET A 1 16.04 120.13 40.53
C MET A 1 15.54 120.74 39.23
N THR A 2 14.27 120.79 38.83
CA THR A 2 12.96 120.94 39.52
C THR A 2 11.89 120.54 38.47
N VAL A 3 11.16 119.43 38.61
CA VAL A 3 9.68 119.29 38.84
C VAL A 3 8.85 120.48 38.29
N THR A 4 7.80 120.34 37.45
CA THR A 4 6.48 119.78 37.78
C THR A 4 5.52 119.59 36.57
N MET A 5 4.90 118.41 36.49
CA MET A 5 3.50 118.05 36.15
C MET A 5 2.68 118.73 35.02
N ARG A 6 2.08 117.88 34.16
CA ARG A 6 0.63 117.54 34.10
C ARG A 6 0.41 116.43 33.06
N SER A 7 -0.07 115.24 33.44
CA SER A 7 -1.49 114.82 33.44
C SER A 7 -2.08 114.80 32.03
N THR A 8 -2.32 113.65 31.40
CA THR A 8 -3.51 112.82 31.67
C THR A 8 -3.29 111.31 31.46
N ARG A 9 -4.02 110.55 32.29
CA ARG A 9 -4.15 109.08 32.31
C ARG A 9 -5.19 108.63 31.27
N HIS A 10 -4.92 107.53 30.55
CA HIS A 10 -5.80 106.34 30.50
C HIS A 10 -5.22 105.24 29.59
N PRO A 11 -4.76 104.11 30.16
CA PRO A 11 -5.20 102.75 29.83
C PRO A 11 -6.25 102.34 30.91
N PRO A 12 -6.91 101.15 30.92
CA PRO A 12 -6.52 99.86 30.31
C PRO A 12 -7.70 99.01 29.75
N SER A 13 -7.40 97.86 29.12
CA SER A 13 -8.11 96.61 29.47
C SER A 13 -7.36 95.37 28.97
N PRO A 14 -6.78 94.56 29.88
CA PRO A 14 -6.30 93.21 29.65
C PRO A 14 -7.33 92.16 30.11
N ALA A 15 -7.05 90.89 29.83
CA ALA A 15 -7.80 89.67 30.20
C ALA A 15 -8.98 89.34 29.26
N ALA A 16 -9.24 88.08 28.89
CA ALA A 16 -9.07 86.87 29.69
C ALA A 16 -9.05 85.59 28.83
N ALA A 17 -8.46 84.52 29.42
CA ALA A 17 -8.87 83.11 29.31
C ALA A 17 -8.61 82.40 27.97
N ARG A 18 -8.10 81.16 27.87
CA ARG A 18 -8.07 80.00 28.79
C ARG A 18 -7.08 79.00 28.17
N ASP A 19 -6.13 78.48 28.96
CA ASP A 19 -6.14 77.10 29.46
C ASP A 19 -6.76 76.04 28.55
N GLY A 20 -5.93 75.10 28.09
CA GLY A 20 -6.36 73.94 27.32
C GLY A 20 -5.25 72.95 27.04
N ARG A 21 -4.51 72.52 28.08
CA ARG A 21 -3.72 71.27 28.02
C ARG A 21 -4.68 70.11 27.76
N ALA A 22 -4.81 69.68 26.50
CA ALA A 22 -5.48 68.44 26.17
C ALA A 22 -4.46 67.29 26.27
N ILE A 23 -4.54 66.59 27.40
CA ILE A 23 -3.92 65.29 27.65
C ILE A 23 -4.48 64.28 26.64
N LEU A 24 -3.57 63.55 25.99
CA LEU A 24 -3.84 62.43 25.07
C LEU A 24 -4.80 61.39 25.71
N PRO A 25 -5.84 60.93 25.01
CA PRO A 25 -6.33 59.57 25.21
C PRO A 25 -5.45 58.62 24.38
N SER A 26 -4.64 57.83 25.07
CA SER A 26 -3.97 56.65 24.55
C SER A 26 -5.00 55.69 23.95
N ARG A 27 -5.21 55.75 22.63
CA ARG A 27 -5.99 54.75 21.89
C ARG A 27 -5.22 53.43 21.93
N ALA A 28 -5.68 52.50 22.76
CA ALA A 28 -5.29 51.11 22.66
C ALA A 28 -5.52 50.61 21.21
N PRO A 29 -4.61 49.83 20.63
CA PRO A 29 -4.85 49.26 19.31
C PRO A 29 -6.01 48.27 19.43
N ARG A 30 -7.17 48.63 18.85
CA ARG A 30 -8.23 47.66 18.56
C ARG A 30 -7.61 46.61 17.63
N ARG A 31 -7.22 45.46 18.17
CA ARG A 31 -6.95 44.26 17.37
C ARG A 31 -8.26 43.90 16.68
N VAL A 32 -8.40 44.32 15.44
CA VAL A 32 -9.41 43.80 14.53
C VAL A 32 -9.07 42.33 14.34
N ARG A 33 -9.73 41.44 15.08
CA ARG A 33 -9.75 40.01 14.75
C ARG A 33 -10.45 39.90 13.41
N HIS A 34 -9.67 39.70 12.34
CA HIS A 34 -10.26 39.39 11.04
C HIS A 34 -10.94 38.01 11.13
N PRO A 35 -12.27 37.91 10.92
CA PRO A 35 -12.98 36.62 10.92
C PRO A 35 -12.50 35.67 9.80
N ARG A 36 -11.72 36.20 8.84
CA ARG A 36 -11.11 35.47 7.72
C ARG A 36 -10.01 34.49 8.15
N GLY A 37 -9.32 34.74 9.27
CA GLY A 37 -8.23 33.86 9.72
C GLY A 37 -8.71 32.49 10.21
N GLY A 38 -9.84 32.46 10.94
CA GLY A 38 -10.44 31.20 11.41
C GLY A 38 -11.03 30.37 10.27
N PHE A 39 -11.68 31.03 9.30
CA PHE A 39 -12.21 30.37 8.11
C PHE A 39 -11.09 29.81 7.21
N ALA A 40 -10.01 30.56 7.00
CA ALA A 40 -8.85 30.09 6.23
C ALA A 40 -8.15 28.92 6.92
N LEU A 41 -8.01 28.95 8.25
CA LEU A 41 -7.43 27.84 9.02
C LEU A 41 -8.33 26.59 8.96
N TYR A 42 -9.64 26.75 9.07
CA TYR A 42 -10.60 25.65 8.91
C TYR A 42 -10.53 25.05 7.51
N LEU A 43 -10.50 25.88 6.46
CA LEU A 43 -10.40 25.41 5.08
C LEU A 43 -9.06 24.69 4.84
N ALA A 44 -7.95 25.23 5.35
CA ALA A 44 -6.65 24.59 5.28
C ALA A 44 -6.68 23.22 5.96
N PHE A 45 -7.23 23.14 7.18
CA PHE A 45 -7.36 21.90 7.93
C PHE A 45 -8.23 20.86 7.20
N LEU A 46 -9.36 21.30 6.65
CA LEU A 46 -10.27 20.45 5.87
C LEU A 46 -9.56 19.89 4.64
N VAL A 47 -8.91 20.76 3.85
CA VAL A 47 -8.17 20.36 2.65
C VAL A 47 -7.04 19.41 2.99
N THR A 48 -6.23 19.71 4.02
CA THR A 48 -5.16 18.79 4.44
C THR A 48 -5.70 17.47 4.95
N SER A 49 -6.83 17.46 5.67
CA SER A 49 -7.45 16.22 6.15
C SER A 49 -7.92 15.36 4.98
N VAL A 50 -8.63 15.95 4.02
CA VAL A 50 -9.08 15.24 2.82
C VAL A 50 -7.90 14.70 2.02
N LEU A 51 -6.86 15.50 1.79
CA LEU A 51 -5.65 15.06 1.10
C LEU A 51 -4.95 13.93 1.87
N PHE A 52 -4.87 14.04 3.19
CA PHE A 52 -4.27 13.02 4.04
C PHE A 52 -5.03 11.69 3.96
N PHE A 53 -6.37 11.72 4.07
CA PHE A 53 -7.19 10.53 3.90
C PHE A 53 -7.10 9.94 2.48
N LEU A 54 -6.99 10.78 1.46
CA LEU A 54 -6.82 10.33 0.08
C LEU A 54 -5.47 9.62 -0.11
N VAL A 55 -4.39 10.16 0.47
CA VAL A 55 -3.06 9.54 0.42
C VAL A 55 -3.04 8.22 1.19
N LEU A 56 -3.59 8.19 2.41
CA LEU A 56 -3.66 6.97 3.21
C LEU A 56 -4.47 5.88 2.50
N GLY A 57 -5.70 6.20 2.09
CA GLY A 57 -6.56 5.26 1.38
C GLY A 57 -5.95 4.78 0.06
N GLY A 58 -5.29 5.68 -0.68
CA GLY A 58 -4.59 5.33 -1.92
C GLY A 58 -3.43 4.36 -1.70
N GLN A 59 -2.67 4.51 -0.62
CA GLN A 59 -1.58 3.60 -0.27
C GLN A 59 -2.08 2.19 0.08
N ASP A 60 -3.16 2.10 0.84
CA ASP A 60 -3.72 0.80 1.24
C ASP A 60 -4.30 0.04 0.05
N VAL A 61 -5.03 0.73 -0.84
CA VAL A 61 -5.57 0.15 -2.08
C VAL A 61 -4.44 -0.31 -3.00
N ALA A 62 -3.37 0.47 -3.15
CA ALA A 62 -2.23 0.10 -3.96
C ALA A 62 -1.50 -1.14 -3.44
N ARG A 63 -1.29 -1.22 -2.11
CA ARG A 63 -0.68 -2.40 -1.47
C ARG A 63 -1.53 -3.65 -1.69
N LEU A 64 -2.83 -3.56 -1.44
CA LEU A 64 -3.76 -4.67 -1.64
C LEU A 64 -3.74 -5.16 -3.09
N THR A 65 -3.74 -4.25 -4.06
CA THR A 65 -3.72 -4.60 -5.48
C THR A 65 -2.42 -5.31 -5.88
N LEU A 66 -1.27 -4.86 -5.35
CA LEU A 66 0.02 -5.50 -5.59
C LEU A 66 0.09 -6.88 -4.97
N ASP A 67 -0.43 -7.05 -3.75
CA ASP A 67 -0.46 -8.34 -3.06
C ASP A 67 -1.37 -9.34 -3.78
N LEU A 68 -2.53 -8.90 -4.25
CA LEU A 68 -3.42 -9.72 -5.08
C LEU A 68 -2.76 -10.11 -6.41
N GLY A 69 -2.13 -9.16 -7.10
CA GLY A 69 -1.41 -9.43 -8.34
C GLY A 69 -0.26 -10.42 -8.15
N ARG A 70 0.49 -10.28 -7.04
CA ARG A 70 1.54 -11.22 -6.66
C ARG A 70 0.97 -12.61 -6.38
N SER A 71 -0.12 -12.70 -5.63
CA SER A 71 -0.76 -13.98 -5.31
C SER A 71 -1.21 -14.70 -6.57
N ALA A 72 -1.93 -14.01 -7.47
CA ALA A 72 -2.38 -14.56 -8.74
C ALA A 72 -1.22 -15.06 -9.61
N ALA A 73 -0.13 -14.29 -9.68
CA ALA A 73 1.07 -14.72 -10.42
C ALA A 73 1.69 -15.99 -9.83
N LEU A 74 1.79 -16.09 -8.49
CA LEU A 74 2.31 -17.27 -7.82
C LEU A 74 1.43 -18.50 -8.03
N GLU A 75 0.10 -18.34 -8.07
CA GLU A 75 -0.82 -19.42 -8.37
C GLU A 75 -0.62 -19.98 -9.77
N VAL A 76 -0.56 -19.10 -10.77
CA VAL A 76 -0.35 -19.52 -12.18
C VAL A 76 0.97 -20.26 -12.33
N ILE A 77 2.05 -19.74 -11.75
CA ILE A 77 3.37 -20.37 -11.80
C ILE A 77 3.36 -21.72 -11.09
N GLY A 78 2.73 -21.80 -9.91
CA GLY A 78 2.60 -23.04 -9.15
C GLY A 78 1.81 -24.09 -9.92
N PHE A 79 0.70 -23.70 -10.55
CA PHE A 79 -0.11 -24.57 -11.39
C PHE A 79 0.69 -25.10 -12.59
N GLN A 80 1.32 -24.22 -13.38
CA GLN A 80 2.11 -24.62 -14.54
C GLN A 80 3.29 -25.53 -14.16
N ALA A 81 3.94 -25.27 -13.03
CA ALA A 81 5.03 -26.10 -12.54
C ALA A 81 4.56 -27.49 -12.09
N ALA A 82 3.41 -27.58 -11.42
CA ALA A 82 2.81 -28.85 -11.02
C ALA A 82 2.35 -29.65 -12.24
N ASP A 83 1.74 -29.00 -13.23
CA ASP A 83 1.29 -29.62 -14.48
C ASP A 83 2.48 -30.16 -15.30
N GLY A 84 3.55 -29.36 -15.44
CA GLY A 84 4.80 -29.83 -16.02
C GLY A 84 5.42 -31.01 -15.24
N GLY A 85 5.22 -31.06 -13.92
CA GLY A 85 5.59 -32.20 -13.08
C GLY A 85 4.79 -33.47 -13.41
N LEU A 86 3.47 -33.36 -13.63
CA LEU A 86 2.62 -34.46 -14.07
C LEU A 86 3.06 -34.98 -15.44
N GLU A 87 3.31 -34.11 -16.41
CA GLU A 87 3.74 -34.52 -17.75
C GLU A 87 5.07 -35.26 -17.73
N ARG A 88 6.05 -34.78 -16.94
CA ARG A 88 7.32 -35.50 -16.72
C ARG A 88 7.11 -36.83 -16.01
N GLY A 89 6.20 -36.89 -15.05
CA GLY A 89 5.83 -38.12 -14.35
C GLY A 89 5.20 -39.15 -15.29
N LEU A 90 4.30 -38.72 -16.17
CA LEU A 90 3.70 -39.56 -17.21
C LEU A 90 4.75 -40.08 -18.17
N ALA A 91 5.63 -39.21 -18.68
CA ALA A 91 6.76 -39.60 -19.54
C ALA A 91 7.62 -40.69 -18.89
N ARG A 92 7.85 -40.61 -17.57
CA ARG A 92 8.56 -41.63 -16.81
C ARG A 92 7.77 -42.94 -16.70
N LEU A 93 6.47 -42.88 -16.46
CA LEU A 93 5.58 -44.06 -16.46
C LEU A 93 5.53 -44.77 -17.82
N GLN A 94 5.71 -44.05 -18.93
CA GLN A 94 5.79 -44.67 -20.26
C GLN A 94 7.02 -45.57 -20.39
N LYS A 95 8.17 -45.14 -19.82
CA LYS A 95 9.41 -45.93 -19.82
C LYS A 95 9.35 -47.11 -18.85
N GLY A 96 8.70 -46.93 -17.71
CA GLY A 96 8.56 -47.95 -16.69
C GLY A 96 7.35 -47.69 -15.83
N PHE A 97 6.30 -48.50 -16.04
CA PHE A 97 5.04 -48.37 -15.32
C PHE A 97 5.14 -49.00 -13.92
N ARG A 98 5.74 -48.26 -12.99
CA ARG A 98 5.95 -48.66 -11.58
C ARG A 98 5.89 -47.44 -10.66
N PRO A 99 5.57 -47.62 -9.37
CA PRO A 99 5.66 -46.55 -8.38
C PRO A 99 7.03 -45.90 -8.35
N PHE A 100 7.06 -44.59 -8.10
CA PHE A 100 8.29 -43.83 -7.93
C PHE A 100 8.04 -42.54 -7.13
N ALA A 101 9.11 -41.95 -6.64
CA ALA A 101 9.13 -40.58 -6.13
C ALA A 101 10.43 -39.90 -6.57
N TRP A 102 10.36 -38.63 -6.94
CA TRP A 102 11.52 -37.81 -7.23
C TRP A 102 11.16 -36.33 -7.12
N SER A 103 12.18 -35.48 -7.06
CA SER A 103 12.01 -34.04 -7.01
C SER A 103 13.04 -33.34 -7.90
N TYR A 104 12.72 -32.13 -8.32
CA TYR A 104 13.66 -31.23 -9.00
C TYR A 104 13.40 -29.79 -8.58
N VAL A 105 14.42 -28.94 -8.78
CA VAL A 105 14.34 -27.51 -8.50
C VAL A 105 14.60 -26.74 -9.79
N SER A 106 13.79 -25.71 -10.03
CA SER A 106 13.99 -24.75 -11.11
C SER A 106 14.14 -23.34 -10.53
N PRO A 107 15.19 -22.59 -10.87
CA PRO A 107 15.28 -21.18 -10.50
C PRO A 107 14.16 -20.39 -11.19
N LEU A 108 13.63 -19.39 -10.49
CA LEU A 108 12.57 -18.49 -10.97
C LEU A 108 13.04 -17.04 -10.74
N GLY A 109 13.96 -16.59 -11.59
CA GLY A 109 14.64 -15.31 -11.39
C GLY A 109 15.68 -15.39 -10.26
N ARG A 110 15.94 -14.25 -9.61
CA ARG A 110 17.13 -14.09 -8.75
C ARG A 110 16.99 -14.61 -7.32
N PHE A 111 15.79 -14.54 -6.75
CA PHE A 111 15.54 -14.87 -5.34
C PHE A 111 14.43 -15.90 -5.11
N ARG A 112 13.87 -16.44 -6.20
CA ARG A 112 12.83 -17.44 -6.14
C ARG A 112 13.28 -18.72 -6.81
N GLN A 113 12.74 -19.81 -6.31
CA GLN A 113 12.91 -21.14 -6.91
C GLN A 113 11.60 -21.90 -6.76
N VAL A 114 11.35 -22.81 -7.68
CA VAL A 114 10.22 -23.74 -7.62
C VAL A 114 10.78 -25.13 -7.44
N GLN A 115 10.44 -25.77 -6.34
CA GLN A 115 10.69 -27.19 -6.12
C GLN A 115 9.45 -27.95 -6.55
N VAL A 116 9.62 -28.93 -7.43
CA VAL A 116 8.53 -29.81 -7.86
C VAL A 116 8.85 -31.22 -7.39
N GLU A 117 7.91 -31.79 -6.66
CA GLU A 117 7.95 -33.17 -6.18
C GLU A 117 6.92 -33.96 -6.96
N VAL A 118 7.32 -35.10 -7.52
CA VAL A 118 6.45 -35.94 -8.34
C VAL A 118 6.52 -37.37 -7.82
N ALA A 119 5.36 -37.93 -7.54
CA ALA A 119 5.23 -39.29 -7.03
C ALA A 119 4.15 -40.07 -7.79
N ALA A 120 4.46 -41.29 -8.20
CA ALA A 120 3.49 -42.27 -8.66
C ALA A 120 3.22 -43.26 -7.53
N ARG A 121 1.97 -43.37 -7.09
CA ARG A 121 1.52 -44.23 -5.99
C ARG A 121 0.61 -45.35 -6.51
N PRO A 122 0.64 -46.54 -5.91
CA PRO A 122 -0.34 -47.59 -6.20
C PRO A 122 -1.77 -47.13 -5.95
N ALA A 123 -2.66 -47.38 -6.90
CA ALA A 123 -4.10 -47.13 -6.80
C ALA A 123 -4.86 -48.46 -6.96
N ARG A 124 -6.19 -48.45 -6.77
CA ARG A 124 -7.03 -49.65 -6.96
C ARG A 124 -6.88 -50.26 -8.36
N ASP A 125 -6.90 -49.41 -9.39
CA ASP A 125 -6.81 -49.81 -10.81
C ASP A 125 -5.70 -49.04 -11.56
N GLY A 126 -4.45 -49.20 -11.12
CA GLY A 126 -3.28 -48.62 -11.78
C GLY A 126 -2.40 -47.81 -10.83
N LEU A 127 -1.97 -46.64 -11.30
CA LEU A 127 -1.15 -45.71 -10.51
C LEU A 127 -1.81 -44.33 -10.46
N ASP A 128 -1.77 -43.69 -9.30
CA ASP A 128 -2.09 -42.27 -9.17
C ASP A 128 -0.78 -41.48 -9.26
N LEU A 129 -0.78 -40.40 -10.05
CA LEU A 129 0.37 -39.54 -10.22
C LEU A 129 0.11 -38.20 -9.55
N ILE A 130 0.93 -37.82 -8.58
CA ILE A 130 0.82 -36.59 -7.83
C ILE A 130 2.03 -35.72 -8.16
N ALA A 131 1.80 -34.45 -8.46
CA ALA A 131 2.84 -33.45 -8.60
C ALA A 131 2.56 -32.26 -7.67
N THR A 132 3.50 -31.96 -6.79
CA THR A 132 3.44 -30.83 -5.87
C THR A 132 4.51 -29.82 -6.26
N ALA A 133 4.10 -28.61 -6.63
CA ALA A 133 4.99 -27.47 -6.83
C ALA A 133 4.97 -26.57 -5.60
N THR A 134 6.14 -26.30 -5.02
CA THR A 134 6.32 -25.36 -3.91
C THR A 134 7.24 -24.24 -4.37
N ILE A 135 6.73 -23.01 -4.32
CA ILE A 135 7.50 -21.81 -4.65
C ILE A 135 8.15 -21.29 -3.37
N PHE A 136 9.46 -21.09 -3.43
CA PHE A 136 10.25 -20.50 -2.36
C PHE A 136 10.72 -19.11 -2.76
N GLU A 137 10.73 -18.20 -1.80
CA GLU A 137 11.32 -16.87 -1.92
C GLU A 137 12.27 -16.65 -0.73
N GLY A 138 13.56 -16.42 -1.01
CA GLY A 138 14.57 -16.32 0.05
C GLY A 138 14.63 -17.54 0.98
N GLY A 139 14.32 -18.74 0.45
CA GLY A 139 14.28 -19.99 1.21
C GLY A 139 12.97 -20.25 2.00
N ARG A 140 12.02 -19.31 2.00
CA ARG A 140 10.71 -19.51 2.65
C ARG A 140 9.64 -19.94 1.64
N PRO A 141 8.81 -20.96 1.94
CA PRO A 141 7.71 -21.34 1.06
C PRO A 141 6.66 -20.22 1.06
N VAL A 142 6.31 -19.73 -0.13
CA VAL A 142 5.34 -18.64 -0.32
C VAL A 142 4.07 -19.07 -1.03
N ALA A 143 4.13 -20.17 -1.79
CA ALA A 143 2.96 -20.77 -2.43
C ALA A 143 3.19 -22.26 -2.64
N ARG A 144 2.12 -23.04 -2.60
CA ARG A 144 2.13 -24.47 -2.86
C ARG A 144 0.92 -24.84 -3.71
N ARG A 145 1.12 -25.63 -4.75
CA ARG A 145 0.05 -26.19 -5.58
C ARG A 145 0.28 -27.69 -5.78
N CYS A 146 -0.79 -28.46 -5.67
CA CYS A 146 -0.76 -29.91 -5.81
C CYS A 146 -1.76 -30.33 -6.88
N LEU A 147 -1.29 -31.06 -7.88
CA LEU A 147 -2.12 -31.64 -8.93
C LEU A 147 -2.00 -33.15 -8.87
N GLU A 148 -3.11 -33.82 -9.09
CA GLU A 148 -3.19 -35.28 -9.10
C GLU A 148 -3.85 -35.77 -10.37
N ARG A 149 -3.32 -36.86 -10.90
CA ARG A 149 -3.90 -37.60 -11.99
C ARG A 149 -4.19 -39.02 -11.53
N GLN A 150 -5.48 -39.31 -11.39
CA GLN A 150 -5.94 -40.58 -10.84
C GLN A 150 -6.13 -41.66 -11.92
N GLY A 151 -5.91 -42.91 -11.50
CA GLY A 151 -6.22 -44.09 -12.31
C GLY A 151 -5.44 -44.13 -13.62
N VAL A 152 -4.16 -43.72 -13.60
CA VAL A 152 -3.28 -43.87 -14.76
C VAL A 152 -3.13 -45.36 -15.03
N GLN A 153 -3.45 -45.79 -16.26
CA GLN A 153 -3.35 -47.18 -16.69
C GLN A 153 -2.25 -47.38 -17.73
N LYS A 154 -1.63 -48.56 -17.72
CA LYS A 154 -0.68 -48.98 -18.75
C LYS A 154 -1.45 -49.55 -19.94
N ARG A 155 -1.72 -48.73 -20.96
CA ARG A 155 -2.27 -49.22 -22.24
C ARG A 155 -1.20 -49.22 -23.33
N PRO A 156 -1.11 -50.28 -24.16
CA PRO A 156 -0.16 -50.33 -25.28
C PRO A 156 -0.45 -49.17 -26.24
N GLY A 157 0.56 -48.36 -26.55
CA GLY A 157 0.45 -47.20 -27.45
C GLY A 157 -0.18 -45.93 -26.85
N ARG A 158 -0.69 -45.94 -25.62
CA ARG A 158 -1.30 -44.74 -24.99
C ARG A 158 -1.28 -44.81 -23.46
N THR A 159 -0.17 -44.43 -22.83
CA THR A 159 -0.10 -44.16 -21.39
C THR A 159 -0.59 -42.74 -21.14
N GLY A 160 -1.88 -42.57 -20.82
CA GLY A 160 -2.40 -41.21 -20.62
C GLY A 160 -3.91 -41.05 -20.44
N THR A 161 -4.69 -42.10 -20.17
CA THR A 161 -6.09 -41.95 -19.76
C THR A 161 -6.18 -42.05 -18.25
N GLY A 162 -6.19 -40.90 -17.58
CA GLY A 162 -6.46 -40.73 -16.15
C GLY A 162 -7.14 -39.38 -15.93
N ARG A 163 -7.97 -39.26 -14.89
CA ARG A 163 -8.72 -38.04 -14.57
C ARG A 163 -7.81 -37.03 -13.87
N PHE A 164 -7.72 -35.81 -14.40
CA PHE A 164 -7.06 -34.71 -13.72
C PHE A 164 -7.96 -34.19 -12.60
N LEU A 165 -7.40 -34.08 -11.40
CA LEU A 165 -8.05 -33.52 -10.23
C LEU A 165 -7.08 -32.58 -9.54
N GLU A 166 -7.60 -31.45 -9.04
CA GLU A 166 -6.83 -30.60 -8.14
C GLU A 166 -6.79 -31.30 -6.77
N ALA A 167 -5.58 -31.59 -6.27
CA ALA A 167 -5.43 -32.24 -4.98
C ALA A 167 -5.43 -31.16 -3.90
N SER A 168 -6.46 -31.24 -3.03
CA SER A 168 -6.68 -30.31 -1.91
C SER A 168 -5.56 -30.38 -0.87
#